data_AF-A0A3N5NLM6-F1
#
_entry.id   AF-A0A3N5NLM6-F1
#
_cell.length_a   1.000
_cell.length_b   1.000
_cell.length_c   1.000
_cell.angle_alpha   90.00
_cell.angle_beta   90.00
_cell.angle_gamma   90.00
#
_symmetry.space_group_name_H-M   'P 1'
#
loop_
_entity.id
_entity.type
_entity.pdbx_description
1 polymer ?
#
loop_
_entity_poly.entity_id
_entity_poly.type
_entity_poly.pdbx_seq_one_letter_code
_entity_poly.pdbx_strand_id
1 'polypeptide(L)'
;ILRAFPNVKLVMAISAPAVPGAGEAVRQAGRKDVKVIGLSLPNMNKPYVHDGTVQTVMLWNTADLGYLTVQAGAQLVQGTLREGAASMNAGRLGAIEIRGSEVILGPPLFFRKDNIDQFDF
;
A
#
# COMPACT_ATOMS: atom_id res chain seq x y z
N ILE A 1 -9.41 -14.25 16.06
CA ILE A 1 -9.94 -14.68 14.75
C ILE A 1 -9.75 -16.18 14.53
N LEU A 2 -8.52 -16.69 14.36
CA LEU A 2 -8.27 -18.10 14.02
C LEU A 2 -8.92 -19.13 14.98
N ARG A 3 -8.96 -18.81 16.28
CA ARG A 3 -9.62 -19.65 17.31
C ARG A 3 -11.15 -19.60 17.24
N ALA A 4 -11.72 -18.41 17.04
CA ALA A 4 -13.17 -18.20 17.03
C ALA A 4 -13.82 -18.63 15.71
N PHE A 5 -13.06 -18.57 14.61
CA PHE A 5 -13.50 -18.91 13.27
C PHE A 5 -12.56 -19.98 12.68
N PRO A 6 -12.65 -21.25 13.12
CA PRO A 6 -11.71 -22.28 12.70
C PRO A 6 -11.71 -22.52 11.19
N ASN A 7 -12.85 -22.31 10.52
CA ASN A 7 -13.01 -22.49 9.08
C ASN A 7 -12.63 -21.26 8.22
N VAL A 8 -12.08 -20.20 8.83
CA VAL A 8 -11.62 -19.02 8.09
C VAL A 8 -10.61 -19.43 7.00
N LYS A 9 -10.73 -18.83 5.83
CA LYS A 9 -9.85 -19.10 4.67
C LYS A 9 -9.05 -17.89 4.23
N LEU A 10 -9.49 -16.69 4.59
CA LEU A 10 -8.85 -15.43 4.23
C LEU A 10 -8.92 -14.45 5.40
N VAL A 11 -7.79 -13.81 5.69
CA VAL A 11 -7.72 -12.60 6.49
C VAL A 11 -7.28 -11.46 5.56
N MET A 12 -8.17 -10.50 5.35
CA MET A 12 -7.86 -9.24 4.68
C MET A 12 -7.60 -8.16 5.72
N ALA A 13 -6.33 -7.82 5.93
CA ALA A 13 -5.91 -6.88 6.97
C ALA A 13 -5.72 -5.47 6.39
N ILE A 14 -6.55 -4.52 6.82
CA ILE A 14 -6.53 -3.13 6.30
C ILE A 14 -5.94 -2.20 7.35
N SER A 15 -4.65 -2.38 7.64
CA SER A 15 -3.79 -1.39 8.31
C SER A 15 -2.34 -1.88 8.28
N ALA A 16 -1.40 -0.93 8.28
CA ALA A 16 0.02 -1.26 8.19
C ALA A 16 0.49 -2.31 9.22
N PRO A 17 0.18 -2.23 10.52
CA PRO A 17 0.59 -3.26 11.48
C PRO A 17 -0.28 -4.54 11.41
N ALA A 18 -1.51 -4.48 10.88
CA ALA A 18 -2.40 -5.64 10.90
C ALA A 18 -1.96 -6.77 9.97
N VAL A 19 -1.37 -6.46 8.79
CA VAL A 19 -0.90 -7.51 7.86
C VAL A 19 0.19 -8.39 8.48
N PRO A 20 1.30 -7.84 9.00
CA PRO A 20 2.34 -8.67 9.64
C PRO A 20 1.83 -9.33 10.92
N GLY A 21 0.94 -8.68 11.69
CA GLY A 21 0.31 -9.30 12.87
C GLY A 21 -0.58 -10.50 12.51
N ALA A 22 -1.37 -10.40 11.44
CA ALA A 22 -2.17 -11.51 10.94
C ALA A 22 -1.30 -12.62 10.35
N GLY A 23 -0.26 -12.26 9.60
CA GLY A 23 0.74 -13.19 9.08
C GLY A 23 1.39 -13.98 10.21
N GLU A 24 1.89 -13.29 11.23
CA GLU A 24 2.52 -13.93 12.39
C GLU A 24 1.55 -14.87 13.13
N ALA A 25 0.29 -14.45 13.34
CA ALA A 25 -0.71 -15.29 14.00
C ALA A 25 -1.03 -16.56 13.19
N VAL A 26 -1.13 -16.47 11.86
CA VAL A 26 -1.34 -17.63 10.98
C VAL A 26 -0.12 -18.56 11.01
N ARG A 27 1.08 -17.99 10.97
CA ARG A 27 2.36 -18.71 11.04
C ARG A 27 2.48 -19.50 12.34
N GLN A 28 2.27 -18.85 13.49
CA GLN A 28 2.31 -19.48 14.82
C GLN A 28 1.22 -20.54 15.00
N ALA A 29 0.05 -20.35 14.40
CA ALA A 29 -1.04 -21.33 14.44
C ALA A 29 -0.79 -22.56 13.54
N GLY A 30 0.29 -22.57 12.73
CA GLY A 30 0.60 -23.65 11.80
C GLY A 30 -0.43 -23.81 10.66
N ARG A 31 -1.30 -22.82 10.46
CA ARG A 31 -2.42 -22.89 9.50
C ARG A 31 -1.92 -22.59 8.09
N LYS A 32 -1.92 -23.58 7.21
CA LYS A 32 -1.54 -23.43 5.79
C LYS A 32 -2.73 -23.18 4.86
N ASP A 33 -3.95 -23.35 5.36
CA ASP A 33 -5.21 -23.17 4.64
C ASP A 33 -5.82 -21.76 4.79
N VAL A 34 -5.14 -20.87 5.54
CA VAL A 34 -5.54 -19.47 5.70
C VAL A 34 -4.62 -18.59 4.87
N LYS A 35 -5.21 -17.77 4.00
CA LYS A 35 -4.53 -16.76 3.22
C LYS A 35 -4.53 -15.42 3.96
N VAL A 36 -3.47 -14.65 3.83
CA VAL A 36 -3.33 -13.30 4.38
C VAL A 36 -2.96 -12.35 3.26
N ILE A 37 -3.77 -11.31 3.09
CA ILE A 37 -3.52 -10.19 2.18
C ILE A 37 -3.87 -8.88 2.89
N GLY A 38 -3.40 -7.74 2.39
CA GLY A 38 -3.85 -6.47 2.95
C GLY A 38 -3.01 -5.25 2.61
N LEU A 39 -3.30 -4.14 3.29
CA LEU A 39 -2.60 -2.87 3.11
C LEU A 39 -1.50 -2.73 4.15
N SER A 40 -0.23 -2.70 3.73
CA SER A 40 0.92 -2.53 4.62
C SER A 40 2.20 -2.14 3.88
N LEU A 41 3.26 -1.85 4.65
CA LEU A 41 4.58 -1.53 4.14
C LEU A 41 5.28 -2.82 3.65
N PRO A 42 5.94 -2.83 2.48
CA PRO A 42 6.66 -3.99 1.99
C PRO A 42 7.76 -4.43 2.98
N ASN A 43 8.49 -3.49 3.60
CA ASN A 43 9.56 -3.83 4.54
C ASN A 43 9.09 -4.65 5.75
N MET A 44 7.91 -4.35 6.30
CA MET A 44 7.35 -5.10 7.43
C MET A 44 6.92 -6.53 7.04
N ASN A 45 6.71 -6.79 5.75
CA ASN A 45 6.08 -8.02 5.27
C ASN A 45 7.01 -8.95 4.47
N LYS A 46 8.21 -8.50 4.09
CA LYS A 46 9.24 -9.33 3.43
C LYS A 46 9.34 -10.76 3.99
N PRO A 47 9.53 -11.00 5.30
CA PRO A 47 9.65 -12.37 5.81
C PRO A 47 8.40 -13.23 5.56
N TYR A 48 7.20 -12.67 5.72
CA TYR A 48 5.95 -13.40 5.55
C TYR A 48 5.57 -13.62 4.09
N VAL A 49 5.98 -12.72 3.20
CA VAL A 49 5.81 -12.89 1.75
C VAL A 49 6.78 -13.94 1.21
N HIS A 50 8.02 -13.95 1.70
CA HIS A 50 9.03 -14.94 1.31
C HIS A 50 8.69 -16.36 1.76
N ASP A 51 8.20 -16.52 3.00
CA ASP A 51 7.75 -17.80 3.55
C ASP A 51 6.37 -18.25 3.06
N GLY A 52 5.67 -17.38 2.32
CA GLY A 52 4.39 -17.64 1.68
C GLY A 52 3.16 -17.54 2.59
N THR A 53 3.33 -17.12 3.85
CA THR A 53 2.24 -16.86 4.80
C THR A 53 1.35 -15.71 4.33
N VAL A 54 1.96 -14.63 3.85
CA VAL A 54 1.27 -13.48 3.23
C VAL A 54 1.41 -13.59 1.72
N GLN A 55 0.29 -13.58 0.99
CA GLN A 55 0.32 -13.80 -0.46
C GLN A 55 0.56 -12.52 -1.24
N THR A 56 0.00 -11.40 -0.77
CA THR A 56 0.26 -10.10 -1.37
C THR A 56 0.04 -9.02 -0.33
N VAL A 57 0.88 -8.00 -0.39
CA VAL A 57 0.62 -6.72 0.25
C VAL A 57 0.27 -5.71 -0.84
N MET A 58 -0.60 -4.75 -0.55
CA MET A 58 -1.00 -3.69 -1.46
C MET A 58 -0.71 -2.34 -0.80
N LEU A 59 -0.15 -1.39 -1.54
CA LEU A 59 0.01 -0.01 -1.08
C LEU A 59 0.27 0.90 -2.29
N TRP A 60 0.99 1.97 -2.09
CA TRP A 60 1.52 2.91 -3.06
C TRP A 60 2.96 3.22 -2.66
N ASN A 61 3.73 3.85 -3.56
CA ASN A 61 5.03 4.39 -3.19
C ASN A 61 4.82 5.59 -2.24
N THR A 62 5.19 5.42 -0.97
CA THR A 62 4.99 6.44 0.07
C THR A 62 5.87 7.66 -0.15
N ALA A 63 7.07 7.48 -0.70
CA ALA A 63 7.97 8.58 -1.06
C ALA A 63 7.40 9.42 -2.21
N ASP A 64 6.79 8.78 -3.21
CA ASP A 64 6.12 9.48 -4.32
C ASP A 64 4.88 10.22 -3.84
N LEU A 65 4.10 9.62 -2.93
CA LEU A 65 2.94 10.29 -2.34
C LEU A 65 3.36 11.56 -1.59
N GLY A 66 4.36 11.47 -0.71
CA GLY A 66 4.86 12.63 0.03
C GLY A 66 5.41 13.72 -0.88
N TYR A 67 6.16 13.33 -1.93
CA TYR A 67 6.65 14.27 -2.95
C TYR A 67 5.49 14.98 -3.67
N LEU A 68 4.46 14.24 -4.09
CA LEU A 68 3.28 14.78 -4.75
C LEU A 68 2.51 15.75 -3.84
N THR A 69 2.37 15.44 -2.55
CA THR A 69 1.74 16.32 -1.57
C THR A 69 2.44 17.67 -1.48
N VAL A 70 3.78 17.67 -1.40
CA VAL A 70 4.57 18.91 -1.34
C VAL A 70 4.45 19.70 -2.65
N GLN A 71 4.51 19.02 -3.80
CA GLN A 71 4.31 19.66 -5.11
C GLN A 71 2.95 20.35 -5.22
N ALA A 72 1.87 19.68 -4.83
CA ALA A 72 0.52 20.24 -4.86
C ALA A 72 0.41 21.47 -3.95
N GLY A 73 0.92 21.37 -2.72
CA GLY A 73 0.92 22.49 -1.77
C GLY A 73 1.70 23.71 -2.27
N ALA A 74 2.90 23.50 -2.83
CA ALA A 74 3.72 24.57 -3.38
C ALA A 74 3.03 25.28 -4.56
N GLN A 75 2.43 24.52 -5.48
CA GLN A 75 1.75 25.08 -6.66
C GLN A 75 0.45 25.83 -6.30
N LEU A 76 -0.25 25.42 -5.24
CA LEU A 76 -1.39 26.17 -4.71
C LEU A 76 -0.95 27.53 -4.17
N VAL A 77 0.11 27.58 -3.36
CA VAL A 77 0.65 28.84 -2.81
C VAL A 77 1.18 29.77 -3.90
N GLN A 78 1.80 29.20 -4.94
CA GLN A 78 2.31 29.96 -6.09
C GLN A 78 1.21 30.36 -7.10
N GLY A 79 -0.02 29.84 -6.95
CA GLY A 79 -1.14 30.11 -7.84
C GLY A 79 -1.05 29.45 -9.22
N THR A 80 -0.13 28.51 -9.41
CA THR A 80 0.04 27.72 -10.64
C THR A 80 -0.90 26.53 -10.69
N LEU A 81 -1.31 26.00 -9.53
CA LEU A 81 -2.43 25.07 -9.40
C LEU A 81 -3.65 25.84 -8.89
N ARG A 82 -4.81 25.67 -9.55
CA ARG A 82 -6.04 26.39 -9.26
C ARG A 82 -7.21 25.42 -9.09
N GLU A 83 -8.24 25.87 -8.38
CA GLU A 83 -9.49 25.14 -8.25
C GLU A 83 -10.09 24.81 -9.63
N GLY A 84 -10.63 23.59 -9.76
CA GLY A 84 -11.20 23.10 -11.02
C GLY A 84 -10.18 22.58 -12.04
N ALA A 85 -8.87 22.58 -11.73
CA ALA A 85 -7.87 21.94 -12.58
C ALA A 85 -8.13 20.43 -12.68
N ALA A 86 -8.07 19.88 -13.90
CA ALA A 86 -8.21 18.44 -14.15
C ALA A 86 -6.87 17.68 -14.05
N SER A 87 -5.75 18.40 -14.05
CA SER A 87 -4.42 17.81 -13.90
C SER A 87 -3.41 18.82 -13.36
N MET A 88 -2.28 18.32 -12.84
CA MET A 88 -1.11 19.11 -12.48
C MET A 88 0.17 18.49 -13.02
N ASN A 89 1.18 19.30 -13.32
CA ASN A 89 2.52 18.80 -13.58
C ASN A 89 3.28 18.65 -12.26
N ALA A 90 3.65 17.44 -11.89
CA ALA A 90 4.32 17.10 -10.64
C ALA A 90 5.82 16.76 -10.86
N GLY A 91 6.51 17.44 -11.77
CA GLY A 91 7.95 17.29 -11.97
C GLY A 91 8.33 15.86 -12.38
N ARG A 92 9.13 15.16 -11.56
CA ARG A 92 9.57 13.77 -11.86
C ARG A 92 8.42 12.76 -12.00
N LEU A 93 7.24 13.06 -11.45
CA LEU A 93 6.05 12.22 -11.58
C LEU A 93 5.25 12.52 -12.86
N GLY A 94 5.64 13.54 -13.63
CA GLY A 94 4.95 13.94 -14.84
C GLY A 94 3.57 14.56 -14.59
N ALA A 95 2.65 14.38 -15.54
CA ALA A 95 1.28 14.86 -15.41
C ALA A 95 0.47 13.92 -14.49
N ILE A 96 -0.19 14.50 -13.48
CA ILE A 96 -1.01 13.82 -12.50
C ILE A 96 -2.46 14.26 -12.63
N GLU A 97 -3.38 13.30 -12.64
CA GLU A 97 -4.82 13.53 -12.69
C GLU A 97 -5.34 14.14 -11.40
N ILE A 98 -6.30 15.06 -11.53
CA ILE A 98 -7.06 15.62 -10.42
C ILE A 98 -8.55 15.29 -10.63
N ARG A 99 -9.17 14.69 -9.62
CA ARG A 99 -10.60 14.36 -9.60
C ARG A 99 -11.29 15.16 -8.51
N GLY A 100 -11.97 16.25 -8.89
CA GLY A 100 -12.50 17.21 -7.92
C GLY A 100 -11.37 17.85 -7.12
N SER A 101 -11.28 17.56 -5.82
CA SER A 101 -10.20 18.02 -4.94
C SER A 101 -9.12 16.95 -4.69
N GLU A 102 -9.22 15.78 -5.32
CA GLU A 102 -8.30 14.66 -5.10
C GLU A 102 -7.18 14.66 -6.16
N VAL A 103 -5.94 14.77 -5.72
CA VAL A 103 -4.75 14.61 -6.59
C VAL A 103 -4.33 13.14 -6.58
N ILE A 104 -4.48 12.44 -7.70
CA ILE A 104 -4.41 10.98 -7.76
C ILE A 104 -3.00 10.51 -8.14
N LEU A 105 -2.22 10.01 -7.17
CA LEU A 105 -0.86 9.50 -7.43
C LEU A 105 -0.82 8.42 -8.51
N GLY A 106 -1.81 7.53 -8.53
CA GLY A 106 -1.89 6.42 -9.48
C GLY A 106 -2.49 5.16 -8.88
N PRO A 107 -2.45 4.03 -9.61
CA PRO A 107 -2.94 2.77 -9.13
C PRO A 107 -2.09 2.22 -7.96
N PRO A 108 -2.67 1.36 -7.10
CA PRO A 108 -1.92 0.70 -6.05
C PRO A 108 -0.87 -0.27 -6.63
N LEU A 109 0.23 -0.41 -5.91
CA LEU A 109 1.25 -1.41 -6.11
C LEU A 109 0.86 -2.69 -5.38
N PHE A 110 1.17 -3.83 -6.00
CA PHE A 110 1.06 -5.15 -5.38
C PHE A 110 2.45 -5.67 -5.10
N PHE A 111 2.77 -5.88 -3.83
CA PHE A 111 4.02 -6.46 -3.37
C PHE A 111 3.85 -7.95 -3.16
N ARG A 112 4.56 -8.72 -3.97
CA ARG A 112 4.58 -10.17 -4.00
C ARG A 112 6.03 -10.64 -4.03
N LYS A 113 6.25 -11.95 -3.95
CA LYS A 113 7.59 -12.55 -3.87
C LYS A 113 8.53 -12.14 -5.02
N ASP A 114 7.99 -11.86 -6.20
CA ASP A 114 8.71 -11.46 -7.40
C ASP A 114 9.23 -10.02 -7.37
N ASN A 115 8.64 -9.13 -6.56
CA ASN A 115 9.00 -7.70 -6.58
C ASN A 115 9.20 -7.04 -5.21
N ILE A 116 8.84 -7.69 -4.09
CA ILE A 116 8.84 -7.05 -2.76
C ILE A 116 10.23 -6.56 -2.34
N ASP A 117 11.30 -7.20 -2.82
CA ASP A 117 12.68 -6.84 -2.52
C ASP A 117 13.16 -5.59 -3.29
N GLN A 118 12.39 -5.12 -4.28
CA GLN A 118 12.69 -3.89 -5.04
C GLN A 118 12.28 -2.62 -4.27
N PHE A 119 11.62 -2.77 -3.12
CA PHE A 119 11.08 -1.66 -2.33
C PHE A 119 11.73 -1.63 -0.94
N ASP A 120 12.03 -0.41 -0.49
CA ASP A 120 12.66 -0.14 0.80
C ASP A 120 11.92 0.97 1.55
N PHE A 121 10.65 0.71 1.87
CA PHE A 121 9.81 1.54 2.72
C PHE A 121 8.79 0.70 3.50
#